data_AF-A0A7M1B8G8-F1
#
_entry.id   AF-A0A7M1B8G8-F1
#
_cell.length_a   1.000
_cell.length_b   1.000
_cell.length_c   1.000
_cell.angle_alpha   90.00
_cell.angle_beta   90.00
_cell.angle_gamma   90.00
#
_symmetry.space_group_name_H-M   'P 1'
#
loop_
_entity.id
_entity.type
_entity.pdbx_description
1 polymer ?
#
loop_
_entity_poly.entity_id
_entity_poly.type
_entity_poly.pdbx_seq_one_letter_code
_entity_poly.pdbx_strand_id
1 'polypeptide(L)'
;MNKEDLKAKILEAHKEADIASLYILEQQTHELFDEETLHGYYANILDLALEKLTETLEAHRVMDMNEVQDFATLRALYEYAMEHYSAGKPSDAAALFEVLGGLSNDEKFSDAMKIHRSAASENLALDDFLEKLADLQETENTGTFYVSRFTKEAQELLDNNKSTEE
;
A
#
# COMPACT_ATOMS: atom_id res chain seq x y z
N MET A 1 5.82 -25.41 -10.76
CA MET A 1 6.52 -25.59 -9.48
C MET A 1 5.59 -26.33 -8.53
N ASN A 2 6.07 -27.23 -7.67
CA ASN A 2 5.20 -27.93 -6.71
C ASN A 2 5.11 -27.16 -5.36
N LYS A 3 4.22 -27.59 -4.46
CA LYS A 3 3.95 -26.92 -3.17
C LYS A 3 5.20 -26.82 -2.26
N GLU A 4 6.04 -27.85 -2.22
CA GLU A 4 7.23 -27.86 -1.37
C GLU A 4 8.37 -27.00 -1.95
N ASP A 5 8.54 -27.01 -3.28
CA ASP A 5 9.46 -26.12 -3.97
C ASP A 5 9.08 -24.65 -3.73
N LEU A 6 7.79 -24.32 -3.76
CA LEU A 6 7.29 -22.97 -3.50
C LEU A 6 7.59 -22.53 -2.07
N LYS A 7 7.30 -23.37 -1.07
CA LYS A 7 7.63 -23.09 0.33
C LYS A 7 9.11 -22.83 0.53
N ALA A 8 9.98 -23.59 -0.12
CA ALA A 8 11.42 -23.41 -0.02
C ALA A 8 11.86 -22.03 -0.57
N LYS A 9 11.28 -21.58 -1.70
CA LYS A 9 11.56 -20.25 -2.25
C LYS A 9 11.03 -19.12 -1.39
N ILE A 10 9.82 -19.26 -0.84
CA ILE A 10 9.25 -18.28 0.09
C ILE A 10 10.13 -18.16 1.34
N LEU A 11 10.56 -19.29 1.89
CA LEU A 11 11.46 -19.30 3.05
C LEU A 11 12.79 -18.61 2.74
N GLU A 12 13.35 -18.81 1.56
CA GLU A 12 14.59 -18.15 1.16
C GLU A 12 14.41 -16.64 1.00
N ALA A 13 13.39 -16.22 0.24
CA ALA A 13 13.07 -14.80 0.08
C ALA A 13 12.81 -14.11 1.42
N HIS A 14 12.14 -14.77 2.36
CA HIS A 14 11.93 -14.24 3.70
C HIS A 14 13.23 -14.08 4.49
N LYS A 15 14.15 -15.06 4.44
CA LYS A 15 15.47 -14.95 5.10
C LYS A 15 16.33 -13.83 4.53
N GLU A 16 16.20 -13.56 3.24
CA GLU A 16 16.90 -12.48 2.54
C GLU A 16 16.20 -11.12 2.70
N ALA A 17 15.06 -11.08 3.40
CA ALA A 17 14.18 -9.91 3.48
C ALA A 17 13.81 -9.33 2.10
N ASP A 18 13.67 -10.21 1.10
CA ASP A 18 13.36 -9.86 -0.29
C ASP A 18 11.84 -9.85 -0.52
N ILE A 19 11.24 -8.69 -0.22
CA ILE A 19 9.80 -8.46 -0.33
C ILE A 19 9.35 -8.56 -1.80
N ALA A 20 10.17 -8.08 -2.74
CA ALA A 20 9.85 -8.13 -4.16
C ALA A 20 9.74 -9.57 -4.69
N SER A 21 10.67 -10.45 -4.29
CA SER A 21 10.61 -11.87 -4.64
C SER A 21 9.37 -12.56 -4.05
N LEU A 22 8.93 -12.16 -2.85
CA LEU A 22 7.65 -12.63 -2.31
C LEU A 22 6.50 -12.21 -3.25
N TYR A 23 6.39 -10.95 -3.64
CA TYR A 23 5.34 -10.56 -4.60
C TYR A 23 5.42 -11.27 -5.96
N ILE A 24 6.61 -11.66 -6.44
CA ILE A 24 6.74 -12.49 -7.66
C ILE A 24 6.12 -13.89 -7.49
N LEU A 25 6.17 -14.45 -6.28
CA LEU A 25 5.62 -15.76 -5.95
C LEU A 25 4.11 -15.74 -5.62
N GLU A 26 3.50 -14.56 -5.56
CA GLU A 26 2.11 -14.34 -5.12
C GLU A 26 1.10 -15.21 -5.88
N GLN A 27 1.12 -15.19 -7.22
CA GLN A 27 0.17 -15.97 -8.02
C GLN A 27 0.23 -17.46 -7.71
N GLN A 28 1.43 -18.02 -7.61
CA GLN A 28 1.61 -19.45 -7.32
C GLN A 28 1.22 -19.79 -5.88
N THR A 29 1.39 -18.84 -4.96
CA THR A 29 0.95 -18.94 -3.58
C THR A 29 -0.58 -19.06 -3.53
N HIS A 30 -1.30 -18.18 -4.24
CA HIS A 30 -2.76 -18.25 -4.38
C HIS A 30 -3.25 -19.56 -4.99
N GLU A 31 -2.53 -20.10 -5.98
CA GLU A 31 -2.93 -21.34 -6.66
C GLU A 31 -2.73 -22.61 -5.80
N LEU A 32 -1.75 -22.61 -4.88
CA LEU A 32 -1.29 -23.83 -4.19
C LEU A 32 -1.57 -23.88 -2.69
N PHE A 33 -1.80 -22.73 -2.06
CA PHE A 33 -1.99 -22.63 -0.62
C PHE A 33 -3.47 -22.40 -0.26
N ASP A 34 -3.82 -22.81 0.96
CA ASP A 34 -5.14 -22.52 1.54
C ASP A 34 -5.16 -21.11 2.13
N GLU A 35 -6.36 -20.62 2.46
CA GLU A 35 -6.60 -19.27 2.97
C GLU A 35 -5.81 -18.96 4.26
N GLU A 36 -5.70 -19.92 5.18
CA GLU A 36 -4.93 -19.75 6.43
C GLU A 36 -3.44 -19.57 6.13
N THR A 37 -2.89 -20.39 5.23
CA THR A 37 -1.49 -20.26 4.80
C THR A 37 -1.25 -18.96 4.02
N LEU A 38 -2.21 -18.54 3.19
CA LEU A 38 -2.16 -17.26 2.46
C LEU A 38 -2.18 -16.07 3.42
N HIS A 39 -2.99 -16.12 4.47
CA HIS A 39 -3.00 -15.08 5.49
C HIS A 39 -1.62 -14.96 6.17
N GLY A 40 -1.03 -16.08 6.59
CA GLY A 40 0.33 -16.10 7.14
C GLY A 40 1.40 -15.60 6.16
N TYR A 41 1.21 -15.86 4.87
CA TYR A 41 2.09 -15.37 3.82
C TYR A 41 2.12 -13.84 3.73
N TYR A 42 0.95 -13.19 3.67
CA TYR A 42 0.87 -11.73 3.64
C TYR A 42 1.29 -11.09 4.97
N ALA A 43 1.01 -11.74 6.11
CA ALA A 43 1.52 -11.28 7.40
C ALA A 43 3.05 -11.23 7.43
N ASN A 44 3.74 -12.23 6.87
CA ASN A 44 5.20 -12.22 6.77
C ASN A 44 5.73 -11.12 5.84
N ILE A 45 5.03 -10.82 4.74
CA ILE A 45 5.37 -9.69 3.86
C ILE A 45 5.26 -8.37 4.64
N LEU A 46 4.17 -8.21 5.38
CA LEU A 46 3.92 -7.02 6.18
C LEU A 46 4.97 -6.82 7.28
N ASP A 47 5.34 -7.88 8.01
CA ASP A 47 6.36 -7.81 9.05
C ASP A 47 7.70 -7.28 8.50
N LEU A 48 8.13 -7.80 7.34
CA LEU A 48 9.34 -7.31 6.64
C LEU A 48 9.19 -5.85 6.19
N ALA A 49 8.02 -5.47 5.68
CA ALA A 49 7.77 -4.10 5.23
C ALA A 49 7.79 -3.09 6.39
N LEU A 50 7.27 -3.46 7.57
CA LEU A 50 7.31 -2.64 8.77
C LEU A 50 8.73 -2.51 9.35
N GLU A 51 9.55 -3.56 9.27
CA GLU A 51 10.98 -3.50 9.60
C GLU A 51 11.69 -2.51 8.65
N LYS A 52 11.48 -2.65 7.34
CA LYS A 52 12.05 -1.73 6.33
C LYS A 52 11.59 -0.29 6.52
N LEU A 53 10.33 -0.07 6.87
CA LEU A 53 9.82 1.25 7.24
C LEU A 53 10.63 1.85 8.39
N THR A 54 10.84 1.08 9.46
CA THR A 54 11.58 1.53 10.65
C THR A 54 13.03 1.87 10.28
N GLU A 55 13.73 0.99 9.56
CA GLU A 55 15.10 1.22 9.08
C GLU A 55 15.19 2.50 8.24
N THR A 56 14.19 2.74 7.39
CA THR A 56 14.12 3.91 6.49
C THR A 56 13.99 5.21 7.26
N LEU A 57 13.09 5.23 8.25
CA LEU A 57 12.89 6.37 9.14
C LEU A 57 14.13 6.67 9.98
N GLU A 58 14.75 5.65 10.57
CA GLU A 58 15.99 5.79 11.35
C GLU A 58 17.15 6.31 10.51
N ALA A 59 17.26 5.86 9.26
CA ALA A 59 18.26 6.32 8.30
C ALA A 59 18.00 7.74 7.76
N HIS A 60 16.87 8.36 8.11
CA HIS A 60 16.43 9.65 7.57
C HIS A 60 16.44 9.68 6.02
N ARG A 61 16.11 8.53 5.42
CA ARG A 61 16.01 8.39 3.96
C ARG A 61 14.53 8.38 3.55
N VAL A 62 14.29 8.58 2.26
CA VAL A 62 13.00 8.33 1.61
C VAL A 62 13.13 7.08 0.74
N MET A 63 12.01 6.43 0.45
CA MET A 63 11.90 5.29 -0.46
C MET A 63 11.82 5.78 -1.90
N ASP A 64 12.54 5.09 -2.79
CA ASP A 64 12.52 5.35 -4.23
C ASP A 64 11.71 4.27 -4.96
N MET A 65 10.64 4.66 -5.66
CA MET A 65 9.81 3.71 -6.41
C MET A 65 10.52 3.05 -7.59
N ASN A 66 11.69 3.55 -8.02
CA ASN A 66 12.53 2.90 -9.02
C ASN A 66 13.41 1.80 -8.43
N GLU A 67 13.57 1.77 -7.10
CA GLU A 67 14.26 0.70 -6.39
C GLU A 67 13.29 -0.42 -6.04
N VAL A 68 13.57 -1.63 -6.53
CA VAL A 68 12.63 -2.75 -6.53
C VAL A 68 12.14 -3.13 -5.12
N GLN A 69 13.01 -3.07 -4.11
CA GLN A 69 12.64 -3.34 -2.72
C GLN A 69 11.81 -2.22 -2.09
N ASP A 70 12.15 -0.97 -2.36
CA ASP A 70 11.40 0.18 -1.86
C ASP A 70 10.00 0.21 -2.48
N PHE A 71 9.88 -0.08 -3.78
CA PHE A 71 8.59 -0.27 -4.45
C PHE A 71 7.74 -1.37 -3.79
N ALA A 72 8.33 -2.55 -3.56
CA ALA A 72 7.63 -3.67 -2.93
C ALA A 72 7.22 -3.36 -1.48
N THR A 73 8.06 -2.62 -0.76
CA THR A 73 7.79 -2.16 0.61
C THR A 73 6.61 -1.18 0.63
N LEU A 74 6.63 -0.17 -0.24
CA LEU A 74 5.54 0.80 -0.35
C LEU A 74 4.22 0.12 -0.74
N ARG A 75 4.25 -0.89 -1.61
CA ARG A 75 3.08 -1.71 -1.94
C ARG A 75 2.49 -2.39 -0.70
N ALA A 76 3.32 -3.11 0.07
CA ALA A 76 2.87 -3.81 1.27
C ALA A 76 2.26 -2.87 2.31
N LEU A 77 2.88 -1.73 2.55
CA LEU A 77 2.38 -0.74 3.50
C LEU A 77 1.09 -0.05 3.02
N TYR A 78 0.95 0.17 1.71
CA TYR A 78 -0.30 0.68 1.14
C TYR A 78 -1.44 -0.34 1.26
N GLU A 79 -1.19 -1.62 0.94
CA GLU A 79 -2.16 -2.70 1.12
C GLU A 79 -2.61 -2.78 2.59
N TYR A 80 -1.69 -2.63 3.53
CA TYR A 80 -1.99 -2.56 4.96
C TYR A 80 -2.87 -1.36 5.34
N ALA A 81 -2.59 -0.17 4.78
CA ALA A 81 -3.45 1.00 4.99
C ALA A 81 -4.87 0.78 4.45
N MET A 82 -5.00 0.16 3.28
CA MET A 82 -6.28 -0.20 2.68
C MET A 82 -7.02 -1.27 3.49
N GLU A 83 -6.32 -2.24 4.07
CA GLU A 83 -6.91 -3.24 4.96
C GLU A 83 -7.56 -2.55 6.17
N HIS A 84 -6.85 -1.65 6.86
CA HIS A 84 -7.44 -0.88 7.96
C HIS A 84 -8.64 -0.04 7.50
N TYR A 85 -8.56 0.55 6.31
CA TYR A 85 -9.65 1.32 5.76
C TYR A 85 -10.90 0.44 5.56
N SER A 86 -10.75 -0.71 4.89
CA SER A 86 -11.81 -1.68 4.68
C SER A 86 -12.36 -2.29 5.98
N ALA A 87 -11.52 -2.41 7.01
CA ALA A 87 -11.91 -2.88 8.34
C ALA A 87 -12.68 -1.83 9.17
N GLY A 88 -13.04 -0.69 8.57
CA GLY A 88 -13.79 0.38 9.25
C GLY A 88 -12.94 1.16 10.25
N LYS A 89 -11.62 1.22 10.04
CA LYS A 89 -10.68 2.00 10.85
C LYS A 89 -10.05 3.15 10.02
N PRO A 90 -10.87 4.10 9.52
CA PRO A 90 -10.40 5.13 8.62
C PRO A 90 -9.39 6.09 9.28
N SER A 91 -9.45 6.30 10.60
CA SER A 91 -8.43 7.10 11.30
C SER A 91 -7.04 6.44 11.29
N ASP A 92 -6.96 5.11 11.47
CA ASP A 92 -5.70 4.37 11.40
C ASP A 92 -5.16 4.36 9.96
N ALA A 93 -6.05 4.15 8.98
CA ALA A 93 -5.71 4.24 7.56
C ALA A 93 -5.19 5.63 7.17
N ALA A 94 -5.84 6.70 7.62
CA ALA A 94 -5.42 8.08 7.36
C ALA A 94 -4.00 8.37 7.87
N ALA A 95 -3.66 7.88 9.07
CA ALA A 95 -2.32 8.01 9.61
C ALA A 95 -1.28 7.25 8.77
N LEU A 96 -1.61 6.04 8.30
CA LEU A 96 -0.73 5.27 7.42
C LEU A 96 -0.54 5.94 6.07
N PHE A 97 -1.60 6.49 5.46
CA PHE A 97 -1.49 7.25 4.20
C PHE A 97 -0.62 8.50 4.35
N GLU A 98 -0.71 9.22 5.48
CA GLU A 98 0.18 10.35 5.77
C GLU A 98 1.66 9.91 5.81
N VAL A 99 1.95 8.83 6.55
CA VAL A 99 3.30 8.29 6.63
C VAL A 99 3.82 7.89 5.24
N LEU A 100 3.00 7.19 4.44
CA LEU A 100 3.38 6.78 3.09
C LEU A 100 3.66 7.95 2.16
N GLY A 101 2.84 9.00 2.23
CA GLY A 101 3.03 10.22 1.44
C GLY A 101 4.30 10.99 1.82
N GLY A 102 4.74 10.91 3.08
CA GLY A 102 6.00 11.50 3.53
C GLY A 102 7.24 10.63 3.30
N LEU A 103 7.05 9.32 3.12
CA LEU A 103 8.13 8.33 3.02
C LEU A 103 8.66 8.15 1.60
N SER A 104 7.85 8.42 0.57
CA SER A 104 8.24 8.24 -0.84
C SER A 104 8.80 9.52 -1.46
N ASN A 105 9.77 9.38 -2.36
CA ASN A 105 10.21 10.48 -3.21
C ASN A 105 9.37 10.66 -4.50
N ASP A 106 8.43 9.75 -4.77
CA ASP A 106 7.55 9.84 -5.93
C ASP A 106 6.40 10.82 -5.65
N GLU A 107 6.40 11.95 -6.37
CA GLU A 107 5.42 13.02 -6.19
C GLU A 107 3.99 12.54 -6.49
N LYS A 108 3.79 11.68 -7.51
CA LYS A 108 2.45 11.23 -7.91
C LYS A 108 1.84 10.32 -6.86
N PHE A 109 2.64 9.40 -6.31
CA PHE A 109 2.23 8.57 -5.19
C PHE A 109 1.92 9.41 -3.97
N SER A 110 2.82 10.35 -3.62
CA SER A 110 2.65 11.21 -2.46
C SER A 110 1.37 12.07 -2.56
N ASP A 111 1.06 12.59 -3.76
CA ASP A 111 -0.17 13.34 -4.01
C ASP A 111 -1.41 12.45 -3.94
N ALA A 112 -1.34 11.22 -4.46
CA ALA A 112 -2.44 10.26 -4.31
C ALA A 112 -2.70 9.92 -2.83
N MET A 113 -1.66 9.77 -2.01
CA MET A 113 -1.80 9.49 -0.58
C MET A 113 -2.49 10.63 0.17
N LYS A 114 -2.31 11.90 -0.24
CA LYS A 114 -3.04 13.03 0.34
C LYS A 114 -4.55 12.90 0.16
N ILE A 115 -5.00 12.39 -1.00
CA ILE A 115 -6.43 12.19 -1.28
C ILE A 115 -6.98 11.05 -0.42
N HIS A 116 -6.25 9.92 -0.34
CA HIS A 116 -6.62 8.80 0.55
C HIS A 116 -6.72 9.25 2.00
N ARG A 117 -5.70 9.96 2.49
CA ARG A 117 -5.67 10.53 3.84
C ARG A 117 -6.87 11.44 4.06
N SER A 118 -7.17 12.34 3.14
CA SER A 118 -8.27 13.31 3.29
C SER A 118 -9.61 12.60 3.38
N ALA A 119 -9.88 11.67 2.46
CA ALA A 119 -11.10 10.87 2.47
C ALA A 119 -11.27 10.07 3.77
N ALA A 120 -10.20 9.39 4.21
CA ALA A 120 -10.21 8.63 5.44
C ALA A 120 -10.32 9.52 6.69
N SER A 121 -9.70 10.71 6.70
CA SER A 121 -9.78 11.67 7.81
C SER A 121 -11.18 12.27 7.96
N GLU A 122 -11.91 12.41 6.86
CA GLU A 122 -13.33 12.79 6.85
C GLU A 122 -14.27 11.63 7.18
N ASN A 123 -13.72 10.47 7.54
CA ASN A 123 -14.46 9.27 7.91
C ASN A 123 -15.37 8.78 6.77
N LEU A 124 -15.01 9.07 5.51
CA LEU A 124 -15.69 8.55 4.33
C LEU A 124 -15.49 7.03 4.28
N ALA A 125 -16.53 6.23 4.05
CA ALA A 125 -16.37 4.79 3.92
C ALA A 125 -15.53 4.43 2.68
N LEU A 126 -14.82 3.30 2.72
CA LEU A 126 -13.99 2.86 1.59
C LEU A 126 -14.82 2.71 0.30
N ASP A 127 -16.01 2.10 0.38
CA ASP A 127 -16.90 1.94 -0.77
C ASP A 127 -17.27 3.29 -1.39
N ASP A 128 -17.56 4.30 -0.56
CA ASP A 128 -17.86 5.65 -1.02
C ASP A 128 -16.64 6.33 -1.66
N PHE A 129 -15.44 6.13 -1.09
CA PHE A 129 -14.20 6.62 -1.68
C PHE A 129 -13.97 6.01 -3.08
N LEU A 130 -14.12 4.69 -3.21
CA LEU A 130 -13.91 3.98 -4.48
C LEU A 130 -14.97 4.34 -5.52
N GLU A 131 -16.21 4.59 -5.11
CA GLU A 131 -17.31 4.91 -6.02
C GLU A 131 -17.29 6.39 -6.47
N LYS A 132 -16.99 7.32 -5.55
CA LYS A 132 -17.18 8.76 -5.80
C LYS A 132 -15.89 9.50 -6.10
N LEU A 133 -14.78 9.09 -5.49
CA LEU A 133 -13.52 9.84 -5.52
C LEU A 133 -12.48 9.17 -6.41
N ALA A 134 -12.44 7.84 -6.44
CA ALA A 134 -11.52 7.09 -7.28
C ALA A 134 -12.02 6.99 -8.74
N ASP A 135 -11.11 7.21 -9.69
CA ASP A 135 -11.31 6.80 -11.07
C ASP A 135 -10.62 5.44 -11.26
N LEU A 136 -11.35 4.36 -10.98
CA LEU A 136 -10.81 3.00 -11.02
C LEU A 136 -10.41 2.56 -12.43
N GLN A 137 -11.15 3.01 -13.45
CA GLN A 137 -10.85 2.68 -14.84
C GLN A 137 -9.54 3.33 -15.28
N GLU A 138 -9.36 4.62 -15.00
CA GLU A 138 -8.10 5.29 -15.32
C GLU A 138 -6.95 4.83 -14.44
N THR A 139 -7.22 4.48 -13.17
CA THR A 139 -6.23 3.85 -12.28
C THR A 139 -5.70 2.56 -12.88
N GLU A 140 -6.57 1.66 -13.34
CA GLU A 140 -6.16 0.40 -13.96
C GLU A 140 -5.25 0.63 -15.18
N ASN A 141 -5.57 1.63 -16.01
CA ASN A 141 -4.75 2.02 -17.18
C ASN A 141 -3.33 2.48 -16.81
N THR A 142 -3.09 2.90 -15.56
CA THR A 142 -1.75 3.29 -15.10
C THR A 142 -0.86 2.12 -14.70
N GLY A 143 -1.45 0.96 -14.37
CA GLY A 143 -0.71 -0.19 -13.84
C GLY A 143 -0.06 0.04 -12.47
N THR A 144 -0.56 1.00 -11.69
CA THR A 144 -0.08 1.26 -10.33
C THR A 144 -0.69 0.27 -9.33
N PHE A 145 0.01 -0.01 -8.22
CA PHE A 145 -0.51 -0.86 -7.14
C PHE A 145 -1.47 -0.12 -6.19
N TYR A 146 -1.67 1.18 -6.40
CA TYR A 146 -2.45 2.07 -5.55
C TYR A 146 -3.49 2.83 -6.39
N VAL A 147 -4.55 3.35 -5.75
CA VAL A 147 -5.51 4.19 -6.47
C VAL A 147 -4.82 5.51 -6.85
N SER A 148 -4.58 5.73 -8.14
CA SER A 148 -3.71 6.82 -8.60
C SER A 148 -4.44 7.89 -9.40
N ARG A 149 -5.69 7.62 -9.77
CA ARG A 149 -6.54 8.53 -10.54
C ARG A 149 -7.82 8.81 -9.78
N PHE A 150 -8.23 10.07 -9.85
CA PHE A 150 -9.30 10.60 -9.04
C PHE A 150 -10.21 11.51 -9.85
N THR A 151 -11.46 11.57 -9.41
CA THR A 151 -12.50 12.43 -9.98
C THR A 151 -12.24 13.90 -9.61
N LYS A 152 -13.03 14.83 -10.17
CA LYS A 152 -12.90 16.26 -9.83
C LYS A 152 -13.34 16.53 -8.38
N GLU A 153 -14.32 15.78 -7.93
CA GLU A 153 -14.88 15.80 -6.58
C GLU A 153 -13.79 15.50 -5.53
N ALA A 154 -12.83 14.61 -5.86
CA ALA A 154 -11.68 14.36 -5.01
C ALA A 154 -10.73 15.55 -4.87
N GLN A 155 -10.60 16.38 -5.92
CA GLN A 155 -9.79 17.59 -5.87
C GLN A 155 -10.45 18.66 -4.98
N GLU A 156 -11.78 18.78 -5.03
CA GLU A 156 -12.54 19.69 -4.15
C GLU A 156 -12.34 19.35 -2.67
N LEU A 157 -12.24 18.05 -2.35
CA LEU A 157 -11.92 17.55 -1.00
C LEU A 157 -10.57 18.09 -0.50
N LEU A 158 -9.52 18.00 -1.33
CA LEU A 158 -8.20 18.50 -0.99
C LEU A 158 -8.19 20.01 -0.78
N ASP A 159 -8.87 20.74 -1.64
CA ASP A 159 -8.87 22.20 -1.63
C ASP A 159 -9.59 22.72 -0.37
N ASN A 160 -10.68 22.07 0.05
CA ASN A 160 -11.38 22.41 1.29
C ASN A 160 -10.54 22.15 2.55
N ASN A 161 -9.79 21.05 2.58
CA ASN A 161 -8.95 20.73 3.75
C ASN A 161 -7.78 21.71 3.92
N LYS A 162 -7.18 22.20 2.82
CA LYS A 162 -6.13 23.24 2.87
C LYS A 162 -6.60 24.56 3.48
N SER A 163 -7.84 24.97 3.23
CA SER A 163 -8.43 26.18 3.83
C SER A 163 -8.69 26.09 5.34
N THR A 164 -8.51 24.92 5.96
CA THR A 164 -8.73 24.70 7.40
C THR A 164 -7.41 24.61 8.19
N GLU A 165 -6.26 24.54 7.50
CA GLU A 165 -4.92 24.47 8.10
C GLU A 165 -4.18 25.84 8.11
N GLU A 166 -4.81 26.93 7.64
CA GLU A 166 -4.36 28.34 7.76
C GLU A 166 -4.99 29.07 8.96
#